data_AF-A0A3N5IDV8-F1
#
_entry.id   AF-A0A3N5IDV8-F1
#
_cell.length_a   1.000
_cell.length_b   1.000
_cell.length_c   1.000
_cell.angle_alpha   90.00
_cell.angle_beta   90.00
_cell.angle_gamma   90.00
#
_symmetry.space_group_name_H-M   'P 1'
#
loop_
_entity.id
_entity.type
_entity.pdbx_description
1 polymer ?
#
loop_
_entity_poly.entity_id
_entity_poly.type
_entity_poly.pdbx_seq_one_letter_code
_entity_poly.pdbx_strand_id
1 'polypeptide(L)'
;MSYEGAVRVAELKTRGERFARIRDSVNAGKAEIVVTDYLKPDLDEIWGVLPDRMVRPFARWAERRWPHGRPTVGQHVRITTVSGFLRVWLLARLKPLRGISYRAREEHARIGRWLEAVRICAAWDAALAVETARAAQLVKGYGDVRRRMLTVHEQIVAAAVGAGRLEAGRGEGFAVSTALAARLRALVLAGPDGEAQVSAVATATLAKLEAGDARGALEPISAR
;
A
#
# COMPACT_ATOMS: atom_id res chain seq x y z
N MET A 1 2.69 -4.83 6.50
CA MET A 1 2.05 -3.60 5.96
C MET A 1 1.48 -2.79 7.12
N SER A 2 1.65 -1.47 7.12
CA SER A 2 1.01 -0.57 8.10
C SER A 2 -0.12 0.21 7.43
N TYR A 3 -1.24 0.42 8.14
CA TYR A 3 -2.36 1.24 7.69
C TYR A 3 -2.49 2.49 8.55
N GLU A 4 -2.19 3.65 7.93
CA GLU A 4 -2.50 4.96 8.50
C GLU A 4 -3.70 5.55 7.76
N GLY A 5 -4.87 5.57 8.42
CA GLY A 5 -6.07 6.18 7.87
C GLY A 5 -6.08 7.71 8.03
N ALA A 6 -6.89 8.40 7.21
CA ALA A 6 -7.04 9.87 7.24
C ALA A 6 -7.38 10.42 8.63
N VAL A 7 -8.15 9.67 9.43
CA VAL A 7 -8.49 10.03 10.82
C VAL A 7 -7.24 10.08 11.72
N ARG A 8 -6.31 9.13 11.57
CA ARG A 8 -5.07 9.12 12.36
C ARG A 8 -4.15 10.27 11.93
N VAL A 9 -4.10 10.57 10.65
CA VAL A 9 -3.36 11.71 10.11
C VAL A 9 -3.96 13.04 10.62
N ALA A 10 -5.30 13.15 10.68
CA ALA A 10 -6.00 14.31 11.24
C ALA A 10 -5.74 14.47 12.75
N GLU A 11 -5.70 13.39 13.54
CA GLU A 11 -5.26 13.44 14.94
C GLU A 11 -3.85 14.00 15.06
N LEU A 12 -2.89 13.52 14.25
CA LEU A 12 -1.51 14.00 14.28
C LEU A 12 -1.39 15.48 13.88
N LYS A 13 -2.26 15.97 12.97
CA LYS A 13 -2.30 17.37 12.52
C LYS A 13 -2.91 18.33 13.53
N THR A 14 -3.79 17.85 14.41
CA THR A 14 -4.52 18.67 15.40
C THR A 14 -3.88 18.68 16.79
N ARG A 15 -2.87 17.84 17.06
CA ARG A 15 -2.15 17.83 18.35
C ARG A 15 -1.41 19.13 18.63
N GLY A 16 -1.58 19.69 19.83
CA GLY A 16 -0.90 20.91 20.29
C GLY A 16 0.64 20.84 20.21
N GLU A 17 1.22 19.67 20.48
CA GLU A 17 2.65 19.40 20.35
C GLU A 17 3.21 19.63 18.93
N ARG A 18 2.37 19.55 17.89
CA ARG A 18 2.78 19.86 16.52
C ARG A 18 3.03 21.37 16.37
N PHE A 19 2.14 22.19 16.89
CA PHE A 19 2.26 23.64 16.80
C PHE A 19 3.44 24.18 17.61
N ALA A 20 3.71 23.57 18.78
CA ALA A 20 4.91 23.87 19.56
C ALA A 20 6.20 23.56 18.78
N ARG A 21 6.32 22.34 18.21
CA ARG A 21 7.48 21.95 17.39
C ARG A 21 7.66 22.82 16.14
N ILE A 22 6.57 23.18 15.46
CA ILE A 22 6.65 24.08 14.31
C ILE A 22 7.22 25.42 14.77
N ARG A 23 6.68 26.02 15.83
CA ARG A 23 7.16 27.30 16.38
C ARG A 23 8.65 27.27 16.69
N ASP A 24 9.13 26.20 17.32
CA ASP A 24 10.54 26.01 17.65
C ASP A 24 11.40 25.89 16.37
N SER A 25 10.92 25.15 15.36
CA SER A 25 11.66 24.95 14.11
C SER A 25 11.79 26.20 13.22
N VAL A 26 10.83 27.13 13.26
CA VAL A 26 10.88 28.39 12.51
C VAL A 26 11.44 29.57 13.32
N ASN A 27 11.92 29.33 14.55
CA ASN A 27 12.39 30.38 15.46
C ASN A 27 11.39 31.56 15.59
N ALA A 28 10.10 31.26 15.56
CA ALA A 28 9.07 32.27 15.35
C ALA A 28 8.80 33.16 16.58
N GLY A 29 9.47 32.97 17.72
CA GLY A 29 9.31 33.81 18.91
C GLY A 29 7.84 34.03 19.31
N LYS A 30 7.40 35.30 19.40
CA LYS A 30 5.99 35.72 19.61
C LYS A 30 5.22 36.01 18.30
N ALA A 31 5.82 35.79 17.13
CA ALA A 31 5.20 36.11 15.85
C ALA A 31 4.03 35.17 15.52
N GLU A 32 3.06 35.67 14.76
CA GLU A 32 1.92 34.89 14.29
C GLU A 32 2.39 33.84 13.27
N ILE A 33 2.08 32.56 13.55
CA ILE A 33 2.44 31.44 12.67
C ILE A 33 1.21 31.03 11.88
N VAL A 34 1.26 31.18 10.55
CA VAL A 34 0.21 30.72 9.64
C VAL A 34 0.57 29.34 9.08
N VAL A 35 -0.01 28.28 9.63
CA VAL A 35 0.13 26.91 9.11
C VAL A 35 -1.00 26.60 8.13
N THR A 36 -0.64 26.41 6.86
CA THR A 36 -1.58 25.95 5.82
C THR A 36 -1.26 24.49 5.50
N ASP A 37 -2.23 23.60 5.74
CA ASP A 37 -2.09 22.20 5.39
C ASP A 37 -2.75 21.97 4.02
N TYR A 38 -1.95 21.44 3.09
CA TYR A 38 -2.41 21.02 1.78
C TYR A 38 -2.99 19.61 1.91
N LEU A 39 -4.29 19.48 1.68
CA LEU A 39 -4.98 18.20 1.66
C LEU A 39 -5.45 17.95 0.23
N LYS A 40 -5.13 16.78 -0.31
CA LYS A 40 -5.69 16.31 -1.58
C LYS A 40 -6.52 15.06 -1.29
N PRO A 41 -7.66 15.19 -0.58
CA PRO A 41 -8.52 14.06 -0.32
C PRO A 41 -9.05 13.53 -1.65
N ASP A 42 -8.62 12.33 -2.00
CA ASP A 42 -9.31 11.54 -3.01
C ASP A 42 -10.69 11.18 -2.49
N LEU A 43 -11.64 10.94 -3.39
CA LEU A 43 -12.96 10.44 -3.02
C LEU A 43 -12.88 9.16 -2.13
N ASP A 44 -11.85 8.33 -2.33
CA ASP A 44 -11.53 7.18 -1.48
C ASP A 44 -11.16 7.50 -0.05
N GLU A 45 -10.57 8.67 0.16
CA GLU A 45 -10.21 9.14 1.49
C GLU A 45 -11.43 9.73 2.18
N ILE A 46 -12.32 10.38 1.43
CA ILE A 46 -13.59 10.93 1.94
C ILE A 46 -14.51 9.77 2.37
N TRP A 47 -14.74 8.80 1.50
CA TRP A 47 -15.63 7.68 1.83
C TRP A 47 -14.95 6.62 2.70
N GLY A 48 -13.62 6.53 2.67
CA GLY A 48 -12.84 5.61 3.49
C GLY A 48 -12.94 5.85 5.00
N VAL A 49 -13.51 6.98 5.42
CA VAL A 49 -13.82 7.32 6.83
C VAL A 49 -15.23 6.88 7.24
N LEU A 50 -16.14 6.74 6.29
CA LEU A 50 -17.55 6.42 6.55
C LEU A 50 -17.77 4.89 6.75
N PRO A 51 -18.87 4.49 7.42
CA PRO A 51 -19.16 3.07 7.68
C PRO A 51 -19.36 2.27 6.38
N ASP A 52 -18.78 1.07 6.34
CA ASP A 52 -18.84 0.14 5.20
C ASP A 52 -20.25 -0.04 4.61
N ARG A 53 -21.25 -0.25 5.46
CA ARG A 53 -22.64 -0.51 5.03
C ARG A 53 -23.27 0.63 4.22
N MET A 54 -22.89 1.87 4.50
CA MET A 54 -23.45 3.04 3.80
C MET A 54 -22.74 3.32 2.47
N VAL A 55 -21.45 3.03 2.42
CA VAL A 55 -20.58 3.43 1.31
C VAL A 55 -20.42 2.36 0.25
N ARG A 56 -20.56 1.07 0.61
CA ARG A 56 -20.27 -0.05 -0.29
C ARG A 56 -20.98 0.02 -1.66
N PRO A 57 -22.26 0.43 -1.78
CA PRO A 57 -22.90 0.59 -3.09
C PRO A 57 -22.25 1.70 -3.92
N PHE A 58 -21.92 2.83 -3.30
CA PHE A 58 -21.28 3.98 -3.93
C PHE A 58 -19.82 3.69 -4.31
N ALA A 59 -19.06 3.00 -3.46
CA ALA A 59 -17.70 2.58 -3.76
C ALA A 59 -17.66 1.67 -4.99
N ARG A 60 -18.55 0.67 -5.08
CA ARG A 60 -18.66 -0.22 -6.24
C ARG A 60 -19.02 0.53 -7.51
N TRP A 61 -19.94 1.49 -7.43
CA TRP A 61 -20.28 2.34 -8.56
C TRP A 61 -19.07 3.18 -9.01
N ALA A 62 -18.34 3.76 -8.06
CA ALA A 62 -17.15 4.56 -8.35
C ALA A 62 -16.00 3.72 -8.93
N GLU A 63 -15.79 2.48 -8.47
CA GLU A 63 -14.83 1.52 -9.06
C GLU A 63 -15.14 1.24 -10.53
N ARG A 64 -16.42 1.07 -10.87
CA ARG A 64 -16.86 0.86 -12.25
C ARG A 64 -16.71 2.12 -13.11
N ARG A 65 -16.96 3.30 -12.53
CA ARG A 65 -16.99 4.57 -13.24
C ARG A 65 -15.59 5.17 -13.48
N TRP A 66 -14.67 4.95 -12.54
CA TRP A 66 -13.29 5.46 -12.56
C TRP A 66 -12.30 4.37 -12.11
N PRO A 67 -11.94 3.44 -13.00
CA PRO A 67 -11.02 2.35 -12.66
C PRO A 67 -9.56 2.78 -12.49
N HIS A 68 -9.12 3.90 -13.10
CA HIS A 68 -7.69 4.28 -13.19
C HIS A 68 -7.37 5.70 -12.72
N GLY A 69 -8.10 6.19 -11.71
CA GLY A 69 -7.89 7.53 -11.15
C GLY A 69 -9.21 8.16 -10.80
N ARG A 70 -9.41 8.39 -9.50
CA ARG A 70 -10.65 8.96 -8.98
C ARG A 70 -10.52 10.48 -8.89
N PRO A 71 -11.61 11.24 -9.06
CA PRO A 71 -11.57 12.68 -8.88
C PRO A 71 -10.97 13.06 -7.51
N THR A 72 -9.85 13.78 -7.55
CA THR A 72 -9.22 14.36 -6.37
C THR A 72 -9.74 15.79 -6.22
N VAL A 73 -10.24 16.14 -5.03
CA VAL A 73 -10.56 17.53 -4.73
C VAL A 73 -9.37 18.13 -3.98
N GLY A 74 -8.57 18.95 -4.64
CA GLY A 74 -7.51 19.72 -3.98
C GLY A 74 -8.12 20.72 -2.99
N GLN A 75 -7.83 20.56 -1.70
CA GLN A 75 -8.31 21.46 -0.66
C GLN A 75 -7.14 22.12 0.07
N HIS A 76 -7.11 23.45 0.04
CA HIS A 76 -6.23 24.25 0.86
C HIS A 76 -6.95 24.56 2.17
N VAL A 77 -6.59 23.86 3.25
CA VAL A 77 -7.20 24.09 4.56
C VAL A 77 -6.21 24.89 5.41
N ARG A 78 -6.52 26.17 5.58
CA ARG A 78 -5.83 27.02 6.56
C ARG A 78 -6.25 26.58 7.96
N ILE A 79 -5.39 25.85 8.67
CA ILE A 79 -5.73 25.28 10.00
C ILE A 79 -5.68 26.36 11.09
N THR A 80 -5.12 27.55 10.79
CA THR A 80 -5.09 28.67 11.73
C THR A 80 -6.40 29.44 11.85
N THR A 81 -7.39 29.17 11.00
CA THR A 81 -8.75 29.70 11.19
C THR A 81 -9.59 28.73 12.01
N VAL A 82 -10.49 29.27 12.84
CA VAL A 82 -11.42 28.46 13.66
C VAL A 82 -12.21 27.47 12.79
N SER A 83 -12.67 27.90 11.62
CA SER A 83 -13.41 27.05 10.68
C SER A 83 -12.55 25.96 10.03
N GLY A 84 -11.28 26.24 9.72
CA GLY A 84 -10.33 25.25 9.21
C GLY A 84 -9.96 24.22 10.26
N PHE A 85 -9.67 24.66 11.49
CA PHE A 85 -9.41 23.78 12.63
C PHE A 85 -10.62 22.89 12.94
N LEU A 86 -11.83 23.46 13.01
CA LEU A 86 -13.05 22.72 13.35
C LEU A 86 -13.35 21.60 12.33
N ARG A 87 -13.07 21.82 11.04
CA ARG A 87 -13.22 20.79 9.99
C ARG A 87 -12.28 19.61 10.21
N VAL A 88 -11.00 19.87 10.49
CA VAL A 88 -10.02 18.79 10.75
C VAL A 88 -10.29 18.13 12.11
N TRP A 89 -10.75 18.89 13.11
CA TRP A 89 -11.13 18.40 14.42
C TRP A 89 -12.36 17.49 14.37
N LEU A 90 -13.38 17.84 13.59
CA LEU A 90 -14.56 16.99 13.40
C LEU A 90 -14.18 15.68 12.71
N LEU A 91 -13.30 15.70 11.72
CA LEU A 91 -12.73 14.50 11.09
C LEU A 91 -11.96 13.63 12.10
N ALA A 92 -11.17 14.24 12.99
CA ALA A 92 -10.49 13.51 14.06
C ALA A 92 -11.49 12.88 15.05
N ARG A 93 -12.66 13.49 15.25
CA ARG A 93 -13.73 12.96 16.12
C ARG A 93 -14.44 11.73 15.53
N LEU A 94 -14.28 11.46 14.23
CA LEU A 94 -14.75 10.22 13.58
C LEU A 94 -13.87 8.99 13.88
N LYS A 95 -12.97 9.08 14.86
CA LYS A 95 -12.18 7.97 15.43
C LYS A 95 -12.92 6.64 15.63
N PRO A 96 -14.13 6.58 16.23
CA PRO A 96 -14.82 5.30 16.41
C PRO A 96 -15.17 4.63 15.07
N LEU A 97 -15.37 5.41 14.00
CA LEU A 97 -15.63 4.87 12.67
C LEU A 97 -14.40 4.21 12.05
N ARG A 98 -13.19 4.46 12.56
CA ARG A 98 -11.94 3.87 12.04
C ARG A 98 -11.96 2.34 12.04
N GLY A 99 -12.64 1.71 12.99
CA GLY A 99 -12.75 0.24 13.04
C GLY A 99 -13.79 -0.34 12.08
N ILE A 100 -14.80 0.46 11.70
CA ILE A 100 -15.96 0.03 10.91
C ILE A 100 -15.88 0.58 9.46
N SER A 101 -14.88 1.42 9.20
CA SER A 101 -14.78 2.10 7.91
C SER A 101 -14.49 1.12 6.78
N TYR A 102 -15.05 1.42 5.61
CA TYR A 102 -14.85 0.64 4.40
C TYR A 102 -13.37 0.37 4.12
N ARG A 103 -12.55 1.43 4.21
CA ARG A 103 -11.11 1.36 3.95
C ARG A 103 -10.37 0.52 4.99
N ALA A 104 -10.75 0.60 6.27
CA ALA A 104 -10.13 -0.22 7.29
C ALA A 104 -10.40 -1.72 7.06
N ARG A 105 -11.64 -2.08 6.71
CA ARG A 105 -11.99 -3.48 6.39
C ARG A 105 -11.23 -4.00 5.18
N GLU A 106 -11.20 -3.22 4.11
CA GLU A 106 -10.52 -3.60 2.87
C GLU A 106 -9.00 -3.79 3.08
N GLU A 107 -8.37 -2.88 3.82
CA GLU A 107 -6.94 -2.99 4.12
C GLU A 107 -6.62 -4.13 5.09
N HIS A 108 -7.46 -4.40 6.09
CA HIS A 108 -7.27 -5.58 6.95
C HIS A 108 -7.47 -6.89 6.18
N ALA A 109 -8.42 -6.95 5.25
CA ALA A 109 -8.60 -8.11 4.39
C ALA A 109 -7.36 -8.37 3.52
N ARG A 110 -6.76 -7.31 2.95
CA ARG A 110 -5.49 -7.39 2.19
C ARG A 110 -4.32 -7.85 3.06
N ILE A 111 -4.19 -7.27 4.26
CA ILE A 111 -3.17 -7.69 5.24
C ILE A 111 -3.35 -9.17 5.59
N GLY A 112 -4.59 -9.61 5.81
CA GLY A 112 -4.92 -11.01 6.08
C GLY A 112 -4.49 -11.95 4.95
N ARG A 113 -4.80 -11.61 3.69
CA ARG A 113 -4.36 -12.39 2.51
C ARG A 113 -2.83 -12.46 2.41
N TRP A 114 -2.15 -11.34 2.62
CA TRP A 114 -0.69 -11.29 2.59
C TRP A 114 -0.06 -12.12 3.72
N LEU A 115 -0.57 -12.02 4.96
CA LEU A 115 -0.07 -12.82 6.08
C LEU A 115 -0.29 -14.32 5.84
N GLU A 116 -1.42 -14.71 5.25
CA GLU A 116 -1.67 -16.10 4.88
C GLU A 116 -0.68 -16.58 3.81
N ALA A 117 -0.37 -15.75 2.81
CA ALA A 117 0.66 -16.06 1.83
C ALA A 117 2.04 -16.25 2.47
N VAL A 118 2.42 -15.38 3.42
CA VAL A 118 3.67 -15.53 4.19
C VAL A 118 3.68 -16.83 4.99
N ARG A 119 2.55 -17.21 5.61
CA ARG A 119 2.41 -18.45 6.37
C ARG A 119 2.58 -19.69 5.48
N ILE A 120 1.99 -19.66 4.29
CA ILE A 120 2.14 -20.71 3.29
C ILE A 120 3.61 -20.83 2.87
N CYS A 121 4.25 -19.71 2.51
CA CYS A 121 5.67 -19.70 2.16
C CYS A 121 6.55 -20.19 3.30
N ALA A 122 6.25 -19.84 4.56
CA ALA A 122 7.01 -20.27 5.73
C ALA A 122 6.92 -21.78 5.99
N ALA A 123 5.84 -22.43 5.57
CA ALA A 123 5.70 -23.88 5.63
C ALA A 123 6.55 -24.60 4.56
N TRP A 124 6.97 -23.88 3.51
CA TRP A 124 7.79 -24.39 2.42
C TRP A 124 9.27 -24.10 2.64
N ASP A 125 9.62 -22.83 2.79
CA ASP A 125 10.98 -22.36 2.96
C ASP A 125 11.03 -21.00 3.67
N ALA A 126 11.98 -20.87 4.59
CA ALA A 126 12.12 -19.66 5.40
C ALA A 126 12.60 -18.46 4.56
N ALA A 127 13.47 -18.65 3.57
CA ALA A 127 13.97 -17.57 2.73
C ALA A 127 12.88 -17.02 1.81
N LEU A 128 12.06 -17.90 1.22
CA LEU A 128 10.88 -17.50 0.46
C LEU A 128 9.93 -16.66 1.31
N ALA A 129 9.62 -17.12 2.53
CA ALA A 129 8.74 -16.41 3.45
C ALA A 129 9.26 -15.00 3.79
N VAL A 130 10.56 -14.85 3.99
CA VAL A 130 11.20 -13.56 4.26
C VAL A 130 11.03 -12.60 3.08
N GLU A 131 11.24 -13.06 1.83
CA GLU A 131 11.05 -12.20 0.66
C GLU A 131 9.57 -11.84 0.44
N THR A 132 8.63 -12.77 0.64
CA THR A 132 7.19 -12.49 0.61
C THR A 132 6.80 -11.48 1.70
N ALA A 133 7.40 -11.57 2.88
CA ALA A 133 7.17 -10.61 3.96
C ALA A 133 7.75 -9.21 3.61
N ARG A 134 8.94 -9.16 3.00
CA ARG A 134 9.57 -7.90 2.57
C ARG A 134 8.78 -7.16 1.50
N ALA A 135 8.03 -7.86 0.65
CA ALA A 135 7.17 -7.24 -0.37
C ALA A 135 6.18 -6.22 0.21
N ALA A 136 5.77 -6.36 1.48
CA ALA A 136 4.92 -5.39 2.18
C ALA A 136 5.53 -3.99 2.31
N GLN A 137 6.86 -3.87 2.23
CA GLN A 137 7.57 -2.59 2.34
C GLN A 137 7.38 -1.71 1.08
N LEU A 138 6.92 -2.28 -0.03
CA LEU A 138 6.68 -1.57 -1.29
C LEU A 138 5.40 -0.71 -1.22
N VAL A 139 4.42 -1.11 -0.41
CA VAL A 139 3.12 -0.43 -0.33
C VAL A 139 3.22 0.82 0.55
N LYS A 140 3.76 1.89 -0.03
CA LYS A 140 3.92 3.22 0.58
C LYS A 140 3.13 4.28 -0.18
N GLY A 141 2.97 5.45 0.46
CA GLY A 141 2.28 6.59 -0.11
C GLY A 141 0.76 6.56 0.06
N TYR A 142 0.10 7.49 -0.63
CA TYR A 142 -1.34 7.76 -0.59
C TYR A 142 -1.90 7.90 -2.00
N GLY A 143 -3.24 7.93 -2.12
CA GLY A 143 -3.95 8.06 -3.41
C GLY A 143 -3.51 7.05 -4.48
N ASP A 144 -3.26 7.55 -5.70
CA ASP A 144 -2.88 6.74 -6.87
C ASP A 144 -1.59 5.94 -6.68
N VAL A 145 -0.58 6.53 -6.03
CA VAL A 145 0.70 5.84 -5.79
C VAL A 145 0.47 4.59 -4.95
N ARG A 146 -0.36 4.70 -3.91
CA ARG A 146 -0.70 3.54 -3.07
C ARG A 146 -1.49 2.50 -3.85
N ARG A 147 -2.47 2.90 -4.67
CA ARG A 147 -3.26 1.97 -5.50
C ARG A 147 -2.35 1.19 -6.45
N ARG A 148 -1.46 1.88 -7.16
CA ARG A 148 -0.47 1.29 -8.05
C ARG A 148 0.46 0.32 -7.33
N MET A 149 1.06 0.76 -6.22
CA MET A 149 1.96 -0.07 -5.41
C MET A 149 1.27 -1.30 -4.81
N LEU A 150 -0.02 -1.20 -4.50
CA LEU A 150 -0.78 -2.34 -4.03
C LEU A 150 -0.98 -3.39 -5.13
N THR A 151 -1.36 -2.97 -6.34
CA THR A 151 -1.49 -3.88 -7.47
C THR A 151 -0.18 -4.62 -7.74
N VAL A 152 0.94 -3.88 -7.76
CA VAL A 152 2.28 -4.45 -7.92
C VAL A 152 2.62 -5.41 -6.77
N HIS A 153 2.30 -5.05 -5.53
CA HIS A 153 2.50 -5.93 -4.38
C HIS A 153 1.70 -7.24 -4.49
N GLU A 154 0.42 -7.17 -4.87
CA GLU A 154 -0.42 -8.36 -5.05
C GLU A 154 0.13 -9.27 -6.16
N GLN A 155 0.65 -8.70 -7.25
CA GLN A 155 1.33 -9.45 -8.32
C GLN A 155 2.58 -10.17 -7.82
N ILE A 156 3.43 -9.50 -7.03
CA ILE A 156 4.66 -10.09 -6.46
C ILE A 156 4.32 -11.27 -5.54
N VAL A 157 3.36 -11.08 -4.64
CA VAL A 157 2.93 -12.13 -3.70
C VAL A 157 2.32 -13.32 -4.46
N ALA A 158 1.47 -13.06 -5.45
CA ALA A 158 0.88 -14.11 -6.27
C ALA A 158 1.94 -14.89 -7.05
N ALA A 159 2.93 -14.21 -7.64
CA ALA A 159 4.01 -14.85 -8.38
C ALA A 159 4.90 -15.71 -7.47
N ALA A 160 5.26 -15.21 -6.28
CA ALA A 160 6.06 -15.94 -5.30
C ALA A 160 5.35 -17.22 -4.82
N VAL A 161 4.07 -17.12 -4.48
CA VAL A 161 3.26 -18.28 -4.06
C VAL A 161 3.05 -19.25 -5.22
N GLY A 162 2.77 -18.75 -6.42
CA GLY A 162 2.59 -19.57 -7.62
C GLY A 162 3.84 -20.39 -7.96
N ALA A 163 5.01 -19.75 -7.98
CA ALA A 163 6.28 -20.42 -8.19
C ALA A 163 6.58 -21.44 -7.08
N GLY A 164 6.35 -21.07 -5.82
CA GLY A 164 6.54 -21.97 -4.68
C GLY A 164 5.66 -23.23 -4.78
N ARG A 165 4.41 -23.13 -5.26
CA ARG A 165 3.55 -24.31 -5.47
C ARG A 165 4.11 -25.26 -6.54
N LEU A 166 4.63 -24.70 -7.63
CA LEU A 166 5.20 -25.48 -8.72
C LEU A 166 6.46 -26.22 -8.27
N GLU A 167 7.34 -25.55 -7.52
CA GLU A 167 8.54 -26.18 -6.98
C GLU A 167 8.21 -27.22 -5.88
N ALA A 168 7.25 -26.92 -5.00
CA ALA A 168 6.79 -27.86 -3.97
C ALA A 168 6.24 -29.17 -4.55
N GLY A 169 5.51 -29.09 -5.68
CA GLY A 169 5.00 -30.27 -6.37
C GLY A 169 6.07 -31.16 -7.00
N ARG A 170 7.26 -30.60 -7.27
CA ARG A 170 8.39 -31.30 -7.90
C ARG A 170 9.45 -31.76 -6.88
N GLY A 171 9.48 -31.16 -5.69
CA GLY A 171 10.48 -31.46 -4.66
C GLY A 171 11.87 -30.89 -4.96
N GLU A 172 11.95 -29.85 -5.81
CA GLU A 172 13.21 -29.29 -6.34
C GLU A 172 13.78 -28.13 -5.49
N GLY A 173 13.32 -27.98 -4.25
CA GLY A 173 13.65 -26.83 -3.38
C GLY A 173 12.80 -25.59 -3.68
N PHE A 174 13.25 -24.40 -3.29
CA PHE A 174 12.50 -23.13 -3.46
C PHE A 174 13.39 -21.99 -3.98
N ALA A 175 14.41 -22.33 -4.77
CA ALA A 175 15.40 -21.38 -5.23
C ALA A 175 14.82 -20.39 -6.24
N VAL A 176 13.98 -20.86 -7.18
CA VAL A 176 13.40 -20.02 -8.23
C VAL A 176 12.38 -19.08 -7.63
N SER A 177 11.47 -19.57 -6.79
CA SER A 177 10.46 -18.72 -6.13
C SER A 177 11.08 -17.64 -5.24
N THR A 178 12.12 -17.99 -4.47
CA THR A 178 12.83 -17.02 -3.62
C THR A 178 13.54 -15.96 -4.46
N ALA A 179 14.26 -16.38 -5.49
CA ALA A 179 14.99 -15.47 -6.38
C ALA A 179 14.03 -14.57 -7.18
N LEU A 180 12.88 -15.12 -7.62
CA LEU A 180 11.83 -14.37 -8.30
C LEU A 180 11.26 -13.28 -7.39
N ALA A 181 10.88 -13.62 -6.15
CA ALA A 181 10.34 -12.65 -5.19
C ALA A 181 11.35 -11.52 -4.93
N ALA A 182 12.63 -11.85 -4.74
CA ALA A 182 13.69 -10.87 -4.56
C ALA A 182 13.89 -9.97 -5.79
N ARG A 183 13.88 -10.54 -7.01
CA ARG A 183 14.03 -9.79 -8.26
C ARG A 183 12.89 -8.85 -8.53
N LEU A 184 11.65 -9.31 -8.38
CA LEU A 184 10.48 -8.45 -8.59
C LEU A 184 10.48 -7.28 -7.60
N ARG A 185 10.88 -7.53 -6.34
CA ARG A 185 11.08 -6.45 -5.36
C ARG A 185 12.17 -5.47 -5.78
N ALA A 186 13.30 -5.97 -6.29
CA ALA A 186 14.40 -5.13 -6.76
C ALA A 186 14.00 -4.26 -7.96
N LEU A 187 13.21 -4.80 -8.90
CA LEU A 187 12.66 -4.04 -10.03
C LEU A 187 11.81 -2.86 -9.57
N VAL A 188 10.90 -3.07 -8.62
CA VAL A 188 10.08 -1.97 -8.07
C VAL A 188 10.95 -0.91 -7.39
N LEU A 189 12.01 -1.33 -6.69
CA LEU A 189 12.94 -0.40 -6.03
C LEU A 189 13.83 0.38 -7.02
N ALA A 190 14.01 -0.12 -8.25
CA ALA A 190 14.77 0.57 -9.29
C ALA A 190 14.01 1.76 -9.90
N GLY A 191 12.69 1.81 -9.74
CA GLY A 191 11.84 2.93 -10.16
C GLY A 191 10.72 2.54 -11.12
N PRO A 192 10.06 3.53 -11.76
CA PRO A 192 8.83 3.32 -12.56
C PRO A 192 8.99 2.32 -13.71
N ASP A 193 10.15 2.34 -14.38
CA ASP A 193 10.43 1.44 -15.50
C ASP A 193 10.53 -0.02 -15.03
N GLY A 194 11.02 -0.23 -13.80
CA GLY A 194 11.06 -1.56 -13.18
C GLY A 194 9.68 -2.02 -12.70
N GLU A 195 8.83 -1.11 -12.22
CA GLU A 195 7.43 -1.44 -11.89
C GLU A 195 6.68 -2.01 -13.10
N ALA A 196 6.89 -1.43 -14.29
CA ALA A 196 6.25 -1.89 -15.53
C ALA A 196 6.68 -3.30 -15.95
N GLN A 197 7.88 -3.73 -15.55
CA GLN A 197 8.46 -5.03 -15.90
C GLN A 197 7.97 -6.17 -15.01
N VAL A 198 7.41 -5.88 -13.82
CA VAL A 198 7.02 -6.89 -12.82
C VAL A 198 6.12 -7.97 -13.42
N SER A 199 5.07 -7.58 -14.14
CA SER A 199 4.11 -8.52 -14.74
C SER A 199 4.76 -9.41 -15.80
N ALA A 200 5.61 -8.83 -16.65
CA ALA A 200 6.28 -9.54 -17.73
C ALA A 200 7.29 -10.57 -17.18
N VAL A 201 8.12 -10.16 -16.20
CA VAL A 201 9.10 -11.04 -15.57
C VAL A 201 8.43 -12.16 -14.78
N ALA A 202 7.36 -11.86 -14.04
CA ALA A 202 6.60 -12.87 -13.32
C ALA A 202 6.00 -13.91 -14.27
N THR A 203 5.35 -13.48 -15.34
CA THR A 203 4.70 -14.38 -16.32
C THR A 203 5.72 -15.25 -17.05
N ALA A 204 6.82 -14.65 -17.52
CA ALA A 204 7.87 -15.39 -18.23
C ALA A 204 8.54 -16.45 -17.34
N THR A 205 8.80 -16.11 -16.08
CA THR A 205 9.40 -17.05 -15.12
C THR A 205 8.46 -18.21 -14.80
N LEU A 206 7.18 -17.91 -14.52
CA LEU A 206 6.18 -18.93 -14.22
C LEU A 206 5.98 -19.90 -15.40
N ALA A 207 5.91 -19.38 -16.63
CA ALA A 207 5.77 -20.23 -17.82
C ALA A 207 6.94 -21.20 -18.00
N LYS A 208 8.19 -20.76 -17.76
CA LYS A 208 9.36 -21.65 -17.81
C LYS A 208 9.33 -22.69 -16.69
N LEU A 209 8.91 -22.31 -15.49
CA LEU A 209 8.79 -23.21 -14.35
C LEU A 209 7.68 -24.26 -14.55
N GLU A 210 6.56 -23.88 -15.17
CA GLU A 210 5.49 -24.80 -15.59
C GLU A 210 6.00 -25.82 -16.62
N ALA A 211 6.81 -25.38 -17.58
CA ALA A 211 7.48 -26.26 -18.54
C ALA A 211 8.58 -27.14 -17.91
N GLY A 212 8.95 -26.90 -16.66
CA GLY A 212 9.98 -27.65 -15.93
C GLY A 212 11.42 -27.21 -16.19
N ASP A 213 11.61 -26.05 -16.79
CA ASP A 213 12.93 -25.45 -16.99
C ASP A 213 13.29 -24.52 -15.82
N ALA A 214 13.65 -25.13 -14.68
CA ALA A 214 14.07 -24.38 -13.49
C ALA A 214 15.34 -23.55 -13.73
N ARG A 215 16.24 -23.98 -14.62
CA ARG A 215 17.47 -23.24 -14.95
C ARG A 215 17.17 -22.02 -15.83
N GLY A 216 16.36 -22.16 -16.87
CA GLY A 216 15.95 -21.04 -17.70
C GLY A 216 15.02 -20.06 -16.97
N ALA A 217 14.33 -20.49 -15.92
CA ALA A 217 13.58 -19.60 -15.03
C ALA A 217 14.51 -18.67 -14.22
N LEU A 218 15.76 -19.06 -13.95
CA LEU A 218 16.75 -18.24 -13.23
C LEU A 218 17.47 -17.21 -14.12
N GLU A 219 17.53 -17.39 -15.44
CA GLU A 219 18.12 -16.43 -16.38
C GLU A 219 17.51 -15.01 -16.30
N PRO A 220 16.17 -14.81 -16.41
CA PRO A 220 15.58 -13.48 -16.33
C PRO A 220 15.70 -12.85 -14.93
N ILE A 221 15.93 -13.69 -13.91
CA ILE A 221 16.10 -13.27 -12.52
C ILE A 221 17.52 -12.76 -12.25
N SER A 222 18.52 -13.29 -12.97
CA SER A 222 19.94 -13.03 -12.74
C SER A 222 20.50 -11.82 -13.51
N ALA A 223 19.75 -11.27 -14.46
CA ALA A 223 20.15 -10.06 -15.19
C ALA A 223 20.18 -8.85 -14.24
N ARG A 224 21.40 -8.37 -13.95
CA ARG A 224 21.67 -7.14 -13.17
C ARG A 224 21.15 -5.91 -13.89
#